data_AF-A0A0Q0ULC4-F1
#
_entry.id   AF-A0A0Q0ULC4-F1
#
_cell.length_a   1.000
_cell.length_b   1.000
_cell.length_c   1.000
_cell.angle_alpha   90.00
_cell.angle_beta   90.00
_cell.angle_gamma   90.00
#
_symmetry.space_group_name_H-M   'P 1'
#
loop_
_entity.id
_entity.type
_entity.pdbx_description
1 polymer ?
#
loop_
_entity_poly.entity_id
_entity_poly.type
_entity_poly.pdbx_seq_one_letter_code
_entity_poly.pdbx_strand_id
1 'polypeptide(L)'
;MIALIRGGGYLLALGLFSFIASLVASGLEYRRAEAAGSMPGPTSEWILYWHGLSLLVLLLGVVLLCVGFIRRRRASGPTPATPRAANRPE
;
A
#
# COMPACT_ATOMS: atom_id res chain seq x y z
N MET A 1 -6.77 7.91 14.55
CA MET A 1 -5.77 6.81 14.37
C MET A 1 -6.33 5.65 13.55
N ILE A 2 -7.51 5.12 13.91
CA ILE A 2 -8.22 4.07 13.14
C ILE A 2 -8.54 4.51 11.70
N ALA A 3 -8.90 5.78 11.50
CA ALA A 3 -9.19 6.33 10.17
C ALA A 3 -7.99 6.29 9.21
N LEU A 4 -6.75 6.54 9.69
CA LEU A 4 -5.55 6.47 8.84
C LEU A 4 -5.26 5.03 8.40
N ILE A 5 -5.41 4.06 9.31
CA ILE A 5 -5.15 2.65 9.01
C ILE A 5 -6.21 2.12 8.04
N ARG A 6 -7.50 2.44 8.25
CA ARG A 6 -8.58 2.09 7.31
C ARG A 6 -8.36 2.76 5.95
N GLY A 7 -8.06 4.05 5.92
CA GLY A 7 -7.79 4.79 4.68
C GLY A 7 -6.60 4.21 3.90
N GLY A 8 -5.50 3.91 4.60
CA GLY A 8 -4.34 3.26 4.00
C GLY A 8 -4.67 1.86 3.45
N GLY A 9 -5.47 1.08 4.18
CA GLY A 9 -5.97 -0.22 3.71
C GLY A 9 -6.82 -0.12 2.44
N TYR A 10 -7.74 0.84 2.37
CA TYR A 10 -8.56 1.06 1.17
C TYR A 10 -7.71 1.46 -0.05
N LEU A 11 -6.73 2.36 0.14
CA LEU A 11 -5.83 2.77 -0.93
C LEU A 11 -4.94 1.61 -1.40
N LEU A 12 -4.47 0.78 -0.49
CA LEU A 12 -3.66 -0.39 -0.83
C LEU A 12 -4.49 -1.41 -1.62
N ALA A 13 -5.71 -1.71 -1.19
CA ALA A 13 -6.63 -2.59 -1.91
C ALA A 13 -6.97 -2.04 -3.30
N LEU A 14 -7.27 -0.74 -3.40
CA LEU A 14 -7.60 -0.08 -4.66
C LEU A 14 -6.40 -0.07 -5.62
N GLY A 15 -5.22 0.30 -5.14
CA GLY A 15 -3.98 0.31 -5.92
C GLY A 15 -3.62 -1.09 -6.42
N LEU A 16 -3.74 -2.11 -5.57
CA LEU A 16 -3.48 -3.50 -5.95
C LEU A 16 -4.47 -4.00 -6.99
N PHE A 17 -5.77 -3.76 -6.79
CA PHE A 17 -6.79 -4.14 -7.76
C PHE A 17 -6.57 -3.46 -9.12
N SER A 18 -6.30 -2.15 -9.11
CA SER A 18 -6.01 -1.38 -10.32
C SER A 18 -4.75 -1.90 -11.04
N PHE A 19 -3.71 -2.25 -10.30
CA PHE A 19 -2.47 -2.80 -10.84
C PHE A 19 -2.68 -4.20 -11.46
N ILE A 20 -3.48 -5.06 -10.83
CA ILE A 20 -3.83 -6.36 -11.41
C ILE A 20 -4.61 -6.17 -12.71
N ALA A 21 -5.58 -5.24 -12.73
CA ALA A 21 -6.32 -4.92 -13.95
C ALA A 21 -5.41 -4.39 -15.06
N SER A 22 -4.38 -3.59 -14.72
CA SER A 22 -3.41 -3.08 -15.69
C SER A 22 -2.56 -4.20 -16.29
N LEU A 23 -2.12 -5.16 -15.47
CA LEU A 23 -1.38 -6.34 -15.93
C LEU A 23 -2.23 -7.21 -16.87
N VAL A 24 -3.51 -7.42 -16.53
CA VAL A 24 -4.44 -8.15 -17.39
C VAL A 24 -4.62 -7.43 -18.73
N ALA A 25 -4.80 -6.11 -18.72
CA ALA A 25 -4.89 -5.32 -19.95
C ALA A 25 -3.64 -5.46 -20.83
N SER A 26 -2.44 -5.42 -20.22
CA SER A 26 -1.18 -5.66 -20.92
C SER A 26 -1.12 -7.04 -21.56
N GLY A 27 -1.57 -8.08 -20.85
CA GLY A 27 -1.61 -9.44 -21.37
C GLY A 27 -2.60 -9.61 -22.52
N LEU A 28 -3.77 -8.95 -22.44
CA LEU A 28 -4.76 -8.94 -23.52
C LEU A 28 -4.24 -8.23 -24.78
N GLU A 29 -3.54 -7.11 -24.62
CA GLU A 29 -2.92 -6.39 -25.73
C GLU A 29 -1.86 -7.26 -26.43
N TYR A 30 -1.00 -7.92 -25.66
CA TYR A 30 -0.02 -8.88 -26.19
C TYR A 30 -0.71 -9.99 -27.01
N ARG A 31 -1.74 -10.63 -26.46
CA ARG A 31 -2.48 -11.70 -27.13
C ARG A 31 -3.17 -11.24 -28.41
N ARG A 32 -3.67 -10.01 -28.45
CA ARG A 32 -4.28 -9.42 -29.65
C ARG A 32 -3.24 -9.19 -30.74
N ALA A 33 -2.07 -8.67 -30.40
CA ALA A 33 -0.97 -8.47 -31.33
C ALA A 33 -0.48 -9.81 -31.92
N GLU A 34 -0.32 -10.81 -31.06
CA GLU A 34 0.03 -12.19 -31.45
C GLU A 34 -1.01 -12.80 -32.40
N ALA A 35 -2.30 -12.69 -32.08
CA ALA A 35 -3.39 -13.18 -32.93
C ALA A 35 -3.49 -12.46 -34.29
N ALA A 36 -3.05 -11.20 -34.35
CA ALA A 36 -2.99 -10.44 -35.59
C ALA A 36 -1.79 -10.81 -36.49
N GLY A 37 -0.93 -11.75 -36.05
CA GLY A 37 0.30 -12.11 -36.75
C GLY A 37 1.38 -11.03 -36.70
N SER A 38 1.18 -10.00 -35.87
CA SER A 38 2.18 -8.96 -35.64
C SER A 38 3.14 -9.40 -34.54
N MET A 39 4.43 -9.13 -34.72
CA MET A 39 5.40 -9.35 -33.65
C MET A 39 5.04 -8.38 -32.51
N PRO A 40 4.74 -8.87 -31.30
CA PRO A 40 4.30 -8.01 -30.21
C PRO A 40 5.40 -6.98 -29.91
N GLY A 41 5.08 -5.72 -30.18
CA GLY A 41 5.94 -4.58 -29.90
C GLY A 41 5.96 -4.23 -28.41
N PRO A 42 6.60 -3.10 -28.05
CA PRO A 42 6.53 -2.57 -26.70
C PRO A 42 5.09 -2.40 -26.23
N THR A 43 4.83 -2.67 -24.94
CA THR A 43 3.54 -2.39 -24.31
C THR A 43 3.13 -0.94 -24.54
N SER A 44 1.85 -0.69 -24.83
CA SER A 44 1.37 0.66 -25.08
C SER A 44 1.63 1.61 -23.91
N GLU A 45 2.03 2.85 -24.21
CA GLU A 45 2.37 3.86 -23.20
C GLU A 45 1.25 4.12 -22.20
N TRP A 46 -0.02 4.08 -22.64
CA TRP A 46 -1.16 4.27 -21.75
C TRP A 46 -1.25 3.20 -20.65
N ILE A 47 -0.87 1.95 -20.96
CA ILE A 47 -0.81 0.85 -19.98
C ILE A 47 0.33 1.10 -18.99
N LEU A 48 1.48 1.57 -19.47
CA LEU A 48 2.61 1.92 -18.62
C LEU A 48 2.27 3.06 -17.65
N TYR A 49 1.60 4.12 -18.12
CA TYR A 49 1.12 5.18 -17.24
C TYR A 49 0.11 4.65 -16.21
N TRP A 50 -0.77 3.74 -16.61
CA TRP A 50 -1.73 3.12 -15.71
C TRP A 50 -1.08 2.23 -14.64
N HIS A 51 -0.01 1.51 -14.99
CA HIS A 51 0.82 0.78 -14.03
C HIS A 51 1.46 1.75 -13.03
N GLY A 52 2.07 2.83 -13.53
CA GLY A 52 2.70 3.84 -12.68
C GLY A 52 1.72 4.48 -11.70
N LEU A 53 0.53 4.84 -12.16
CA LEU A 53 -0.53 5.40 -11.30
C LEU A 53 -0.99 4.40 -10.24
N SER A 54 -1.19 3.13 -10.63
CA SER A 54 -1.61 2.07 -9.70
C SER A 54 -0.56 1.82 -8.61
N LEU A 55 0.72 1.80 -8.98
CA LEU A 55 1.84 1.69 -8.04
C LEU A 55 1.94 2.90 -7.12
N LEU A 56 1.70 4.11 -7.61
CA LEU A 56 1.68 5.32 -6.79
C LEU A 56 0.60 5.25 -5.71
N VAL A 57 -0.62 4.83 -6.08
CA VAL A 57 -1.73 4.65 -5.13
C VAL A 57 -1.40 3.58 -4.09
N LEU A 58 -0.79 2.47 -4.52
CA LEU A 58 -0.36 1.39 -3.62
C LEU A 58 0.70 1.88 -2.63
N LEU A 59 1.69 2.63 -3.10
CA LEU A 59 2.72 3.26 -2.26
C LEU A 59 2.11 4.22 -1.23
N LEU A 60 1.16 5.06 -1.63
CA LEU A 60 0.45 5.95 -0.71
C LEU A 60 -0.30 5.18 0.39
N GLY A 61 -0.96 4.07 0.02
CA GLY A 61 -1.60 3.17 0.97
C GLY A 61 -0.61 2.60 1.99
N VAL A 62 0.54 2.12 1.54
CA VAL A 62 1.62 1.61 2.40
C VAL A 62 2.13 2.70 3.35
N VAL A 63 2.42 3.91 2.84
CA VAL A 63 2.89 5.04 3.65
C VAL A 63 1.88 5.37 4.76
N LEU A 64 0.59 5.45 4.45
CA LEU A 64 -0.44 5.74 5.44
C LEU A 64 -0.57 4.65 6.51
N LEU A 65 -0.42 3.37 6.12
CA LEU A 65 -0.38 2.27 7.08
C LEU A 65 0.84 2.36 8.00
N CYS A 66 2.03 2.60 7.44
CA CYS A 66 3.26 2.79 8.21
C CYS A 66 3.13 3.95 9.21
N VAL A 67 2.65 5.11 8.76
CA VAL A 67 2.41 6.28 9.62
C VAL A 67 1.39 5.96 10.71
N GLY A 68 0.28 5.32 10.34
CA GLY A 68 -0.75 4.89 11.29
C GLY A 68 -0.20 3.97 12.38
N PHE A 69 0.67 3.02 11.99
CA PHE A 69 1.27 2.05 12.90
C PHE A 69 2.34 2.67 13.81
N ILE A 70 3.21 3.53 13.27
CA ILE A 70 4.22 4.26 14.06
C ILE A 70 3.54 5.14 15.11
N ARG A 71 2.46 5.85 14.74
CA ARG A 71 1.70 6.68 15.69
C ARG A 71 1.02 5.83 16.77
N ARG A 72 0.51 4.65 16.42
CA ARG A 72 -0.05 3.70 17.39
C ARG A 72 0.99 3.25 18.41
N ARG A 73 2.20 2.89 17.96
CA ARG A 73 3.28 2.47 18.86
C ARG A 73 3.71 3.57 19.82
N ARG A 74 3.78 4.82 19.35
CA ARG A 74 4.13 5.97 20.21
C ARG A 74 3.08 6.26 21.29
N ALA A 75 1.80 6.01 21.01
CA ALA A 75 0.73 6.21 21.97
C ALA A 75 0.70 5.14 23.08
N SER A 76 1.30 3.97 22.84
CA SER A 76 1.40 2.86 23.80
C SER A 76 2.72 2.84 24.58
N GLY A 77 3.33 4.02 24.80
CA GLY A 77 4.60 4.16 25.52
C GLY A 77 4.60 3.51 26.91
N PRO A 78 5.79 3.16 27.45
CA PRO A 78 5.91 2.37 28.67
C PRO A 78 5.18 3.04 29.84
N THR A 79 4.31 2.27 30.50
CA THR A 79 3.63 2.68 31.73
C THR A 79 4.69 3.22 32.70
N PRO A 80 4.55 4.46 33.22
CA PRO A 80 5.48 4.97 34.20
C PRO A 80 5.51 3.99 35.38
N ALA A 81 6.71 3.50 35.72
CA ALA A 81 6.90 2.61 36.84
C ALA A 81 6.28 3.26 38.08
N THR A 82 5.27 2.61 38.65
CA THR A 82 4.65 3.04 39.90
C THR A 82 5.77 3.28 40.91
N PRO A 83 5.90 4.47 41.52
CA PRO A 83 6.90 4.72 42.54
C PRO A 83 6.71 3.68 43.63
N ARG A 84 7.64 2.73 43.73
CA ARG A 84 7.65 1.72 44.79
C ARG A 84 7.79 2.51 46.07
N ALA A 85 6.68 2.59 46.82
CA ALA A 85 6.57 3.34 48.06
C ALA A 85 7.83 3.08 48.89
N ALA A 86 8.58 4.16 49.11
CA ALA A 86 9.81 4.15 49.86
C ALA A 86 9.52 3.61 51.27
N ASN A 87 10.32 2.62 51.67
CA ASN A 87 10.75 2.31 53.03
C ASN A 87 10.09 3.16 54.13
N ARG A 88 9.16 2.55 54.88
CA ARG A 88 8.97 2.90 56.28
C ARG A 88 9.71 1.86 57.12
N PRO A 89 10.87 2.20 57.71
CA PRO A 89 11.40 1.45 58.83
C PRO A 89 10.54 1.77 60.07
N GLU A 90 10.09 0.71 60.76
CA GLU A 90 9.50 0.76 62.10
C GLU A 90 10.57 0.45 63.14
#